data_AF-A0A180FED4-F1
#
_entry.id   AF-A0A180FED4-F1
#
_cell.length_a   1.000
_cell.length_b   1.000
_cell.length_c   1.000
_cell.angle_alpha   90.00
_cell.angle_beta   90.00
_cell.angle_gamma   90.00
#
_symmetry.space_group_name_H-M   'P 1'
#
loop_
_entity.id
_entity.type
_entity.pdbx_description
1 polymer ?
#
loop_
_entity_poly.entity_id
_entity_poly.type
_entity_poly.pdbx_seq_one_letter_code
_entity_poly.pdbx_strand_id
1 'polypeptide(L)'
;MEDFYKQKIMYPNMTKFLPFYFDKHSFFQNDKSFMIVGEHIAYLTAFLNSSLFKFCFADNFPELQGGTRELRKIFFDKISVLQIGNSTDNIFREKIIQMQELKTE
;
A
#
# COMPACT_ATOMS: atom_id res chain seq x y z
N MET A 1 14.60 3.37 -13.23
CA MET A 1 14.08 2.17 -13.93
C MET A 1 14.17 0.93 -13.07
N GLU A 2 15.27 0.71 -12.35
CA GLU A 2 15.46 -0.49 -11.51
C GLU A 2 14.35 -0.71 -10.46
N ASP A 3 13.82 0.36 -9.87
CA ASP A 3 12.76 0.25 -8.86
C ASP A 3 11.48 -0.40 -9.39
N PHE A 4 11.18 -0.29 -10.69
CA PHE A 4 10.00 -0.96 -11.27
C PHE A 4 10.09 -2.48 -11.20
N TYR A 5 11.32 -3.03 -11.13
CA TYR A 5 11.56 -4.47 -11.01
C TYR A 5 11.65 -4.93 -9.54
N LYS A 6 11.63 -3.99 -8.59
CA LYS A 6 11.56 -4.33 -7.17
C LYS A 6 10.13 -4.67 -6.80
N GLN A 7 9.99 -5.53 -5.81
CA GLN A 7 8.74 -5.72 -5.09
C GLN A 7 8.29 -4.38 -4.50
N LYS A 8 7.04 -3.99 -4.75
CA LYS A 8 6.56 -2.64 -4.47
C LYS A 8 5.09 -2.63 -4.08
N ILE A 9 4.68 -1.59 -3.36
CA ILE A 9 3.27 -1.27 -3.16
C ILE A 9 2.84 -0.33 -4.26
N MET A 10 1.77 -0.64 -4.99
CA MET A 10 1.16 0.24 -5.98
C MET A 10 -0.15 0.79 -5.43
N TYR A 11 -0.39 2.09 -5.60
CA TYR A 11 -1.62 2.74 -5.17
C TYR A 11 -1.96 3.94 -6.06
N PRO A 12 -3.25 4.26 -6.26
CA PRO A 12 -3.66 5.41 -7.05
C PRO A 12 -3.34 6.73 -6.33
N ASN A 13 -3.15 7.80 -7.10
CA ASN A 13 -2.99 9.14 -6.52
C ASN A 13 -4.29 9.68 -5.89
N MET A 14 -5.46 9.23 -6.35
CA MET A 14 -6.78 9.62 -5.86
C MET A 14 -7.69 8.41 -5.75
N THR A 15 -8.39 8.24 -4.64
CA THR A 15 -9.28 7.07 -4.43
C THR A 15 -10.26 7.25 -3.29
N LYS A 16 -11.42 6.58 -3.39
CA LYS A 16 -12.37 6.43 -2.27
C LYS A 16 -12.02 5.29 -1.32
N PHE A 17 -11.28 4.28 -1.81
CA PHE A 17 -11.18 2.97 -1.13
C PHE A 17 -9.83 2.72 -0.45
N LEU A 18 -8.84 3.58 -0.67
CA LEU A 18 -7.47 3.41 -0.18
C LEU A 18 -6.86 2.03 -0.55
N PRO A 19 -6.89 1.59 -1.83
CA PRO A 19 -6.34 0.30 -2.19
C PRO A 19 -4.81 0.37 -2.30
N PHE A 20 -4.13 -0.53 -1.59
CA PHE A 20 -2.67 -0.68 -1.65
C PHE A 20 -2.33 -2.09 -2.13
N TYR A 21 -1.89 -2.21 -3.38
CA TYR A 21 -1.62 -3.50 -4.00
C TYR A 21 -0.16 -3.90 -3.81
N PHE A 22 0.09 -5.14 -3.38
CA PHE A 22 1.43 -5.70 -3.33
C PHE A 22 1.79 -6.30 -4.70
N ASP A 23 2.72 -5.64 -5.39
CA ASP A 23 3.19 -6.08 -6.69
C ASP A 23 4.38 -7.03 -6.59
N LYS A 24 4.13 -8.28 -6.99
CA LYS A 24 5.13 -9.34 -7.16
C LYS A 24 5.52 -9.57 -8.63
N HIS A 25 4.86 -8.90 -9.56
CA HIS A 25 4.98 -9.12 -11.01
C HIS A 25 5.76 -8.02 -11.74
N SER A 26 6.29 -7.05 -11.00
CA SER A 26 7.08 -5.94 -11.57
C SER A 26 6.27 -5.13 -12.60
N PHE A 27 5.00 -4.85 -12.30
CA PHE A 27 4.15 -4.06 -13.17
C PHE A 27 4.68 -2.64 -13.37
N PHE A 28 4.43 -2.11 -14.55
CA PHE A 28 4.64 -0.71 -14.88
C PHE A 28 3.35 0.07 -14.62
N GLN A 29 3.49 1.22 -13.98
CA GLN A 29 2.38 2.12 -13.65
C GLN A 29 2.35 3.32 -14.58
N ASN A 30 1.15 3.87 -14.79
CA ASN A 30 0.97 5.14 -15.46
C ASN A 30 1.13 6.33 -14.47
N ASP A 31 0.92 7.54 -14.97
CA ASP A 31 1.03 8.80 -14.24
C ASP A 31 -0.08 9.05 -13.19
N LYS A 32 -1.03 8.12 -13.03
CA LYS A 32 -2.14 8.19 -12.05
C LYS A 32 -1.91 7.32 -10.81
N SER A 33 -0.76 6.66 -10.72
CA SER A 33 -0.40 5.81 -9.60
C SER A 33 0.98 6.13 -9.06
N PHE A 34 1.16 5.82 -7.79
CA PHE A 34 2.42 5.92 -7.07
C PHE A 34 2.86 4.53 -6.62
N MET A 35 4.17 4.42 -6.34
CA MET A 35 4.74 3.23 -5.72
C MET A 35 5.51 3.55 -4.45
N ILE A 36 5.50 2.59 -3.53
CA ILE A 36 6.43 2.53 -2.39
C ILE A 36 7.36 1.34 -2.60
N VAL A 37 8.66 1.58 -2.48
CA VAL A 37 9.73 0.57 -2.46
C VAL A 37 10.54 0.72 -1.17
N GLY A 38 11.17 -0.36 -0.73
CA GLY A 38 11.91 -0.39 0.52
C GLY A 38 11.97 -1.79 1.11
N GLU A 39 12.16 -1.86 2.42
CA GLU A 39 12.19 -3.10 3.18
C GLU A 39 10.81 -3.44 3.76
N HIS A 40 10.60 -4.70 4.12
CA HIS A 40 9.37 -5.21 4.76
C HIS A 40 8.06 -4.77 4.09
N ILE A 41 8.08 -4.77 2.75
CA ILE A 41 6.99 -4.26 1.92
C ILE A 41 5.69 -5.04 2.11
N ALA A 42 5.77 -6.34 2.45
CA ALA A 42 4.57 -7.13 2.65
C ALA A 42 3.85 -6.75 3.94
N TYR A 43 4.59 -6.57 5.03
CA TYR A 43 4.03 -6.02 6.27
C TYR A 43 3.42 -4.64 6.05
N LEU A 44 4.13 -3.75 5.35
CA LEU A 44 3.62 -2.42 5.07
C LEU A 44 2.33 -2.46 4.23
N THR A 45 2.24 -3.34 3.23
CA THR A 45 0.97 -3.55 2.50
C THR A 45 -0.15 -3.98 3.44
N ALA A 46 0.10 -4.95 4.33
CA ALA A 46 -0.91 -5.41 5.28
C ALA A 46 -1.35 -4.30 6.24
N PHE A 47 -0.41 -3.50 6.74
CA PHE A 47 -0.70 -2.34 7.58
C PHE A 47 -1.60 -1.34 6.84
N LEU A 48 -1.23 -0.92 5.63
CA LEU A 48 -1.98 0.07 4.85
C LEU A 48 -3.38 -0.40 4.43
N ASN A 49 -3.60 -1.70 4.29
CA ASN A 49 -4.94 -2.26 4.01
C ASN A 49 -5.72 -2.64 5.28
N SER A 50 -5.15 -2.47 6.47
CA SER A 50 -5.83 -2.84 7.71
C SER A 50 -6.99 -1.89 8.04
N SER A 51 -8.01 -2.42 8.69
CA SER A 51 -9.11 -1.60 9.24
C SER A 51 -8.60 -0.57 10.24
N LEU A 52 -7.57 -0.91 11.01
CA LEU A 52 -6.92 0.00 11.96
C LEU A 52 -6.28 1.19 11.25
N PHE A 53 -5.51 0.97 10.17
CA PHE A 53 -4.93 2.06 9.39
C PHE A 53 -6.02 2.98 8.85
N LYS A 54 -7.07 2.39 8.27
CA LYS A 54 -8.20 3.16 7.73
C LYS A 54 -8.88 4.00 8.81
N PHE A 55 -9.11 3.42 9.99
CA PHE A 55 -9.73 4.13 11.11
C PHE A 55 -8.86 5.28 11.63
N CYS A 56 -7.55 5.06 11.77
CA CYS A 56 -6.65 6.04 12.36
C CYS A 56 -6.21 7.14 11.40
N PHE A 57 -6.11 6.85 10.10
CA PHE A 57 -5.37 7.72 9.17
C PHE A 57 -6.12 8.08 7.89
N ALA A 58 -7.31 7.55 7.62
CA ALA A 58 -8.04 7.94 6.41
C ALA A 58 -8.25 9.46 6.34
N ASP A 59 -8.57 10.09 7.47
CA ASP A 59 -8.79 11.55 7.59
C ASP A 59 -7.53 12.40 7.45
N ASN A 60 -6.35 11.78 7.47
CA ASN A 60 -5.09 12.50 7.22
C ASN A 60 -4.90 12.86 5.74
N PHE A 61 -5.62 12.18 4.84
CA PHE A 61 -5.58 12.44 3.40
C PHE A 61 -6.67 13.45 3.02
N PRO A 62 -6.32 14.53 2.30
CA PRO A 62 -7.29 15.53 1.85
C PRO A 62 -8.44 14.90 1.10
N GLU A 63 -9.67 15.24 1.49
CA GLU A 63 -10.87 14.86 0.78
C GLU A 63 -11.13 15.82 -0.41
N LEU A 64 -11.50 15.22 -1.54
CA LEU A 64 -11.93 15.83 -2.78
C LEU A 64 -13.44 15.54 -2.96
N GLN A 65 -14.06 16.16 -3.96
CA GLN A 65 -15.48 15.94 -4.25
C GLN A 65 -15.84 14.44 -4.36
N GLY A 66 -16.96 14.06 -3.77
CA GLY A 66 -17.49 12.69 -3.80
C GLY A 66 -16.84 11.72 -2.81
N GLY A 67 -16.15 12.20 -1.78
CA GLY A 67 -15.50 11.36 -0.75
C GLY A 67 -14.24 10.66 -1.26
N THR A 68 -13.67 11.17 -2.36
CA THR A 68 -12.38 10.72 -2.89
C THR A 68 -11.26 11.37 -2.08
N ARG A 69 -10.17 10.67 -1.82
CA ARG A 69 -9.02 11.23 -1.10
C ARG A 69 -7.79 11.29 -1.97
N GLU A 70 -6.97 12.32 -1.78
CA GLU A 70 -5.69 12.48 -2.47
C GLU A 70 -4.53 11.89 -1.65
N LEU A 71 -3.85 10.90 -2.22
CA LEU A 71 -2.79 10.15 -1.56
C LEU A 71 -1.42 10.68 -1.99
N ARG A 72 -0.86 11.59 -1.20
CA ARG A 72 0.48 12.16 -1.43
C ARG A 72 1.48 11.72 -0.37
N LYS A 73 2.74 11.56 -0.78
CA LYS A 73 3.87 11.19 0.09
C LYS A 73 3.95 12.03 1.36
N ILE A 74 3.69 13.33 1.27
CA ILE A 74 3.73 14.27 2.42
C ILE A 74 2.77 13.90 3.56
N PHE A 75 1.72 13.13 3.29
CA PHE A 75 0.77 12.65 4.30
C PHE A 75 1.24 11.32 4.91
N PHE A 76 1.80 10.44 4.09
CA PHE A 76 2.39 9.18 4.56
C PHE A 76 3.62 9.39 5.43
N ASP A 77 4.47 10.39 5.13
CA ASP A 77 5.69 10.70 5.89
C ASP A 77 5.39 11.07 7.36
N LYS A 78 4.13 11.38 7.70
CA LYS A 78 3.67 11.68 9.07
C LYS A 78 3.19 10.45 9.84
N ILE A 79 3.04 9.30 9.18
CA ILE A 79 2.48 8.08 9.77
C ILE A 79 3.64 7.24 10.30
N SER A 80 3.63 6.98 11.61
CA SER A 80 4.59 6.07 12.23
C SER A 80 4.20 4.62 11.96
N VAL A 81 5.16 3.83 11.48
CA VAL A 81 4.98 2.40 11.21
C VAL A 81 5.93 1.61 12.13
N LEU A 82 5.39 0.57 12.77
CA LEU A 82 6.18 -0.31 13.64
C LEU A 82 7.28 -0.99 12.81
N GLN A 83 8.52 -0.90 13.31
CA GLN A 83 9.65 -1.61 12.72
C GLN A 83 9.60 -3.08 13.14
N ILE A 84 9.79 -3.98 12.18
CA ILE A 84 9.65 -5.43 12.37
C ILE A 84 10.88 -6.18 11.85
N GLY A 85 10.99 -7.45 12.20
CA GLY A 85 12.00 -8.35 11.64
C GLY A 85 11.51 -9.10 10.39
N ASN A 86 12.46 -9.72 9.67
CA ASN A 86 12.17 -10.49 8.45
C ASN A 86 11.18 -11.64 8.67
N SER A 87 11.19 -12.27 9.85
CA SER A 87 10.25 -13.35 10.18
C SER A 87 8.81 -12.87 10.16
N THR A 88 8.55 -11.67 10.70
CA THR A 88 7.22 -11.06 10.68
C THR A 88 6.81 -10.64 9.27
N ASP A 89 7.71 -10.05 8.47
CA ASP A 89 7.40 -9.68 7.08
C ASP A 89 6.99 -10.91 6.25
N ASN A 90 7.68 -12.03 6.43
CA ASN A 90 7.36 -13.28 5.74
C ASN A 90 5.96 -13.82 6.09
N ILE A 91 5.55 -13.74 7.36
CA ILE A 91 4.19 -14.12 7.78
C ILE A 91 3.14 -13.27 7.05
N PHE A 92 3.35 -11.96 6.95
CA PHE A 92 2.43 -11.08 6.24
C PHE A 92 2.48 -11.26 4.72
N ARG A 93 3.65 -11.57 4.16
CA ARG A 93 3.83 -11.89 2.74
C ARG A 93 2.95 -13.06 2.32
N GLU A 94 2.98 -14.16 3.06
CA GLU A 94 2.14 -15.33 2.78
C GLU A 94 0.65 -14.95 2.81
N LYS A 95 0.22 -14.21 3.83
CA LYS A 95 -1.19 -13.78 3.97
C LYS A 95 -1.64 -12.84 2.87
N ILE A 96 -0.81 -11.88 2.47
CA ILE A 96 -1.11 -10.92 1.40
C ILE A 96 -1.21 -11.63 0.06
N ILE A 97 -0.29 -12.55 -0.23
CA ILE A 97 -0.32 -13.35 -1.46
C ILE A 97 -1.61 -14.18 -1.51
N GLN A 98 -1.91 -14.91 -0.43
CA GLN A 98 -3.14 -15.68 -0.32
C GLN A 98 -4.38 -14.79 -0.53
N MET A 99 -4.45 -13.63 0.12
CA MET A 99 -5.56 -12.69 -0.03
C MET A 99 -5.71 -12.17 -1.47
N GLN A 100 -4.61 -11.89 -2.16
CA GLN A 100 -4.64 -11.41 -3.55
C GLN A 100 -5.04 -12.51 -4.54
N GLU A 101 -4.78 -13.78 -4.22
CA GLU A 101 -5.16 -14.94 -5.04
C GLU A 101 -6.63 -15.36 -4.81
N LEU A 102 -7.19 -15.08 -3.63
CA LEU A 102 -8.60 -15.32 -3.32
C LEU A 102 -9.58 -14.47 -4.15
N LYS A 103 -9.11 -13.47 -4.90
CA LYS A 103 -9.94 -12.62 -5.78
C LYS A 103 -10.19 -13.22 -7.17
N THR A 104 -10.19 -14.54 -7.27
CA THR A 104 -10.49 -15.25 -8.53
C THR A 104 -11.89 -15.85 -8.44
N GLU A 105 -12.91 -15.01 -8.60
CA GLU A 105 -14.28 -15.34 -9.05
C GLU A 105 -15.08 -14.04 -9.28
#